data_AF-A0A173SAA9-F1
#
_entry.id   AF-A0A173SAA9-F1
#
_cell.length_a   1.000
_cell.length_b   1.000
_cell.length_c   1.000
_cell.angle_alpha   90.00
_cell.angle_beta   90.00
_cell.angle_gamma   90.00
#
_symmetry.space_group_name_H-M   'P 1'
#
loop_
_entity.id
_entity.type
_entity.pdbx_description
1 polymer ?
#
loop_
_entity_poly.entity_id
_entity_poly.type
_entity_poly.pdbx_seq_one_letter_code
_entity_poly.pdbx_strand_id
1 'polypeptide(L)' 'MVDEIKKCIRIGVVHTVNEAEQTARVKYMLYGGMLSAELKVIYQEEKWMPEINDAVLCICPPDGDGDGYIIGRL' A
#
# COMPACT_ATOMS: atom_id res chain seq x y z
N MET A 1 -23.08 -0.97 2.51
CA MET A 1 -22.10 -0.77 3.60
C MET A 1 -20.99 -1.83 3.59
N VAL A 2 -21.30 -3.13 3.35
CA VAL A 2 -20.26 -4.19 3.28
C VAL A 2 -19.32 -4.04 2.07
N ASP A 3 -19.83 -3.57 0.92
CA ASP A 3 -19.02 -3.47 -0.30
C ASP A 3 -17.99 -2.33 -0.27
N GLU A 4 -18.19 -1.30 0.55
CA GLU A 4 -17.24 -0.21 0.72
C GLU A 4 -15.99 -0.68 1.49
N ILE A 5 -16.17 -1.52 2.51
CA ILE A 5 -15.05 -2.09 3.28
C ILE A 5 -14.13 -2.93 2.38
N LYS A 6 -14.70 -3.65 1.40
CA LYS A 6 -13.91 -4.43 0.43
C LYS A 6 -12.98 -3.55 -0.40
N LYS A 7 -13.32 -2.28 -0.64
CA LYS A 7 -12.47 -1.34 -1.39
C LYS A 7 -11.32 -0.78 -0.55
N CYS A 8 -11.46 -0.84 0.77
CA CYS A 8 -10.45 -0.34 1.70
C CYS A 8 -9.26 -1.28 1.85
N ILE A 9 -9.41 -2.58 1.59
CA ILE A 9 -8.31 -3.55 1.70
C ILE A 9 -7.80 -3.86 0.29
N ARG A 10 -6.54 -3.52 0.00
CA ARG A 10 -5.94 -3.72 -1.31
C ARG A 10 -4.64 -4.52 -1.19
N ILE A 11 -4.40 -5.44 -2.12
CA ILE A 11 -3.12 -6.13 -2.28
C ILE A 11 -2.46 -5.59 -3.54
N GLY A 12 -1.17 -5.28 -3.46
CA GLY A 12 -0.40 -4.80 -4.60
C GLY A 12 1.07 -5.15 -4.49
N VAL A 13 1.83 -4.76 -5.51
CA VAL A 13 3.27 -5.04 -5.62
C VAL A 13 4.03 -3.74 -5.44
N VAL A 14 5.04 -3.74 -4.58
CA VAL A 14 5.89 -2.57 -4.36
C VAL A 14 6.66 -2.23 -5.63
N HIS A 15 6.53 -0.97 -6.06
CA HIS A 15 7.13 -0.44 -7.27
C HIS A 15 8.35 0.43 -6.97
N THR A 16 8.27 1.27 -5.94
CA THR A 16 9.39 2.11 -5.47
C THR A 16 9.41 2.17 -3.96
N VAL A 17 10.59 2.39 -3.39
CA VAL A 17 10.82 2.52 -1.95
C VAL A 17 11.58 3.83 -1.69
N ASN A 18 11.12 4.59 -0.71
CA ASN A 18 11.79 5.79 -0.20
C ASN A 18 12.07 5.59 1.29
N GLU A 19 13.29 5.15 1.61
CA GLU A 19 13.70 4.87 2.99
C GLU A 19 13.82 6.12 3.86
N ALA A 20 14.14 7.28 3.26
CA ALA A 20 14.28 8.54 3.96
C ALA A 20 12.94 9.01 4.54
N GLU A 21 11.88 8.89 3.72
CA GLU A 21 10.53 9.29 4.10
C GLU A 21 9.69 8.15 4.69
N GLN A 22 10.21 6.92 4.71
CA GLN A 22 9.46 5.72 5.05
C GLN A 22 8.16 5.56 4.28
N THR A 23 8.27 5.76 2.97
CA THR A 23 7.16 5.57 2.05
C THR A 23 7.53 4.58 0.95
N ALA A 24 6.52 4.01 0.33
CA ALA A 24 6.67 3.22 -0.87
C ALA A 24 5.47 3.44 -1.78
N ARG A 25 5.67 3.24 -3.08
CA ARG A 25 4.58 3.23 -4.07
C ARG A 25 4.25 1.80 -4.42
N VAL A 26 2.96 1.50 -4.47
CA VAL A 26 2.42 0.17 -4.72
C VAL A 26 1.65 0.20 -6.03
N LYS A 27 1.91 -0.79 -6.87
CA LYS A 27 1.16 -1.02 -8.10
C LYS A 27 0.03 -2.01 -7.84
N TYR A 28 -1.20 -1.58 -8.08
CA TYR A 28 -2.40 -2.36 -7.87
C TYR A 28 -2.89 -2.98 -9.17
N MET A 29 -2.45 -4.21 -9.46
CA MET A 29 -2.80 -4.89 -10.71
C MET A 29 -4.31 -5.14 -10.87
N LEU A 30 -5.02 -5.37 -9.76
CA LEU A 30 -6.48 -5.54 -9.76
C LEU A 30 -7.26 -4.24 -10.01
N TYR A 31 -6.57 -3.09 -9.96
CA TYR A 31 -7.14 -1.75 -10.16
C TYR A 31 -6.55 -1.14 -11.43
N GLY A 32 -6.54 -1.90 -12.54
CA GLY A 32 -6.04 -1.43 -13.84
C GLY A 32 -4.55 -1.12 -13.87
N GLY A 33 -3.76 -1.64 -12.92
CA GLY A 33 -2.35 -1.32 -12.80
C GLY A 33 -2.06 0.07 -12.25
N MET A 34 -3.04 0.70 -11.58
CA MET A 34 -2.89 1.99 -10.89
C MET A 34 -1.67 1.98 -9.98
N LEU A 35 -0.92 3.09 -10.00
CA LEU A 35 0.19 3.33 -9.10
C LEU A 35 -0.26 4.27 -7.98
N SER A 36 0.02 3.90 -6.73
CA SER A 36 -0.36 4.70 -5.57
C SER A 36 0.41 6.02 -5.47
N ALA A 37 -0.04 6.87 -4.53
CA ALA A 37 0.78 7.92 -3.93
C ALA A 37 1.95 7.31 -3.11
N GLU A 38 2.76 8.16 -2.49
CA GLU A 38 3.77 7.73 -1.52
C GLU A 38 3.08 7.26 -0.23
N LEU A 39 2.91 5.95 -0.07
CA LEU A 39 2.21 5.36 1.06
C LEU A 39 3.15 5.20 2.23
N LYS A 40 2.78 5.71 3.41
CA LYS A 40 3.54 5.47 4.63
C LYS A 40 3.48 4.00 5.02
N VAL A 41 4.64 3.45 5.41
CA VAL A 41 4.75 2.09 5.93
C VAL A 41 4.50 2.13 7.44
N ILE A 42 3.47 1.41 7.90
CA ILE A 42 3.07 1.38 9.30
C ILE A 42 3.83 0.30 10.06
N TYR A 43 4.32 0.67 11.24
CA TYR A 43 4.91 -0.24 12.22
C TYR A 43 4.74 0.36 13.63
N GLN A 44 4.60 -0.48 14.65
CA GLN A 44 4.41 -0.03 16.05
C GLN A 44 5.67 -0.14 16.90
N GLU A 45 6.60 -1.06 16.58
CA GLU A 45 7.78 -1.32 17.43
C GLU A 45 9.06 -1.53 16.62
N GLU A 46 9.02 -2.34 15.56
CA GLU A 46 10.18 -2.60 14.71
C GLU A 46 10.07 -1.88 13.38
N LYS A 47 11.06 -1.03 13.08
CA LYS A 47 11.14 -0.36 11.78
C LYS A 47 11.37 -1.42 10.70
N TRP A 48 10.48 -1.46 9.73
CA TRP A 48 10.64 -2.28 8.54
C TRP A 48 10.31 -1.47 7.29
N MET A 49 10.81 -1.95 6.15
CA MET A 49 10.47 -1.44 4.82
C MET A 49 10.32 -2.65 3.90
N PRO A 50 9.34 -2.64 2.97
CA PRO A 50 9.27 -3.66 1.93
C PRO A 50 10.35 -3.42 0.87
N GLU A 51 10.65 -4.46 0.09
CA GLU A 51 11.53 -4.38 -1.06
C GLU A 51 10.74 -4.18 -2.36
N ILE A 52 11.41 -3.68 -3.40
CA ILE A 52 10.80 -3.60 -4.73
C ILE A 52 10.44 -5.03 -5.17
N ASN A 53 9.22 -5.17 -5.70
CA ASN A 53 8.55 -6.43 -6.07
C ASN A 53 7.93 -7.24 -4.92
N ASP A 54 8.04 -6.80 -3.67
CA ASP A 54 7.30 -7.44 -2.57
C ASP A 54 5.78 -7.28 -2.76
N ALA A 55 5.04 -8.35 -2.46
CA ALA A 55 3.59 -8.28 -2.32
C ALA A 55 3.23 -7.71 -0.95
N VAL A 56 2.37 -6.69 -0.92
CA VAL A 56 2.01 -5.98 0.30
C VAL A 56 0.51 -5.80 0.45
N LEU A 57 0.06 -5.74 1.70
CA LEU A 57 -1.29 -5.41 2.09
C LEU A 57 -1.38 -3.92 2.44
N CYS A 58 -2.36 -3.25 1.84
CA CYS A 58 -2.63 -1.83 2.03
C CYS A 58 -4.03 -1.59 2.58
N ILE A 59 -4.14 -0.59 3.46
CA ILE A 59 -5.43 0.00 3.86
C ILE A 59 -5.57 1.34 3.14
N CYS A 60 -6.64 1.48 2.37
CA CYS A 60 -6.96 2.65 1.56
C CYS A 60 -8.32 3.23 1.98
N PRO A 61 -8.54 4.54 1.79
CA PRO A 61 -9.89 5.10 1.80
C PRO A 61 -10.74 4.43 0.70
N PRO A 62 -12.06 4.21 0.93
CA PRO A 62 -12.93 3.52 -0.03
C PRO A 62 -13.01 4.25 -1.38
N ASP A 63 -13.04 5.58 -1.35
CA ASP A 63 -13.05 6.46 -2.52
C ASP A 63 -11.66 7.07 -2.83
N GLY A 64 -10.60 6.48 -2.28
CA GLY A 64 -9.24 7.01 -2.41
C GLY A 64 -8.60 6.71 -3.77
N ASP A 65 -8.10 7.77 -4.42
CA ASP A 65 -7.39 7.76 -5.72
C ASP A 65 -5.92 7.29 -5.61
N GLY A 66 -5.68 6.30 -4.76
CA GLY A 66 -4.34 5.73 -4.55
C GLY A 66 -3.65 6.17 -3.27
N ASP A 67 -4.36 6.84 -2.36
CA ASP A 67 -3.93 7.09 -0.98
C ASP A 67 -4.10 5.86 -0.08
N GLY A 68 -3.40 5.84 1.04
CA GLY A 68 -3.49 4.78 2.04
C GLY A 68 -2.19 4.54 2.79
N TYR A 69 -2.10 3.32 3.34
CA TYR A 69 -1.00 2.90 4.20
C TYR A 69 -0.63 1.45 3.89
N ILE A 70 0.67 1.16 3.90
CA ILE A 70 1.18 -0.22 3.83
C ILE A 70 1.23 -0.76 5.25
N ILE A 71 0.57 -1.89 5.50
CA ILE A 71 0.46 -2.47 6.84
C ILE A 71 1.18 -3.80 7.00
N GLY A 72 1.67 -4.39 5.91
CA GLY A 72 2.43 -5.63 5.98
C GLY A 72 2.87 -6.15 4.61
N ARG A 73 3.89 -7.00 4.64
CA ARG A 73 4.32 -7.85 3.52
C ARG A 73 3.62 -9.21 3.59
N LEU A 74 3.36 -9.80 2.43
CA LEU A 74 2.77 -11.15 2.27
C LEU A 74 3.85 -12.20 2.02
#